data_AF-A0A831QPP7-F1
#
_entry.id   AF-A0A831QPP7-F1
#
_cell.length_a   1.000
_cell.length_b   1.000
_cell.length_c   1.000
_cell.angle_alpha   90.00
_cell.angle_beta   90.00
_cell.angle_gamma   90.00
#
_symmetry.space_group_name_H-M   'P 1'
#
loop_
_entity.id
_entity.type
_entity.pdbx_description
1 polymer ?
#
loop_
_entity_poly.entity_id
_entity_poly.type
_entity_poly.pdbx_seq_one_letter_code
_entity_poly.pdbx_strand_id
1 'polypeptide(L)'
;MHYSPTDPDAKISVKPGKARKLNNLSQLVDTAHHVITDIRAYQADGKDNQHLRNIVQRLKRRIWKKGLVWENCVADTGYSSGENYAFLEDHGVKSFIPPHGTYKGGPEGFTYIKEEDHYLCPRGKVIPFRKVFLDSRTKTKKKVYRASSKICKGCALRATCLGKVHEKQFSVTYHSGEYERNIARVVSI
;
A
#
# COMPACT_ATOMS: atom_id res chain seq x y z
N MET A 1 -8.97 21.79 -22.68
CA MET A 1 -8.65 20.40 -22.28
C MET A 1 -7.85 19.80 -23.43
N HIS A 2 -6.59 19.37 -23.22
CA HIS A 2 -5.76 18.85 -24.32
C HIS A 2 -6.09 17.37 -24.53
N TYR A 3 -6.59 17.01 -25.71
CA TYR A 3 -6.83 15.64 -26.14
C TYR A 3 -6.34 15.48 -27.57
N SER A 4 -5.85 14.30 -27.94
CA SER A 4 -5.49 14.00 -29.33
C SER A 4 -6.73 13.52 -30.08
N PRO A 5 -7.16 14.18 -31.17
CA PRO A 5 -8.29 13.74 -31.98
C PRO A 5 -8.01 12.41 -32.70
N THR A 6 -6.74 12.11 -32.97
CA THR A 6 -6.30 10.90 -33.69
C THR A 6 -5.97 9.73 -32.76
N ASP A 7 -5.69 9.99 -31.48
CA ASP A 7 -5.47 8.97 -30.45
C ASP A 7 -6.21 9.37 -29.15
N PRO A 8 -7.48 8.96 -28.99
CA PRO A 8 -8.27 9.29 -27.80
C PRO A 8 -7.67 8.76 -26.48
N ASP A 9 -6.81 7.74 -26.56
CA ASP A 9 -6.12 7.12 -25.43
C ASP A 9 -4.86 7.87 -25.02
N ALA A 10 -4.37 8.81 -25.83
CA ALA A 10 -3.25 9.67 -25.47
C ALA A 10 -3.63 10.62 -24.32
N LYS A 11 -3.01 10.40 -23.15
CA LYS A 11 -3.15 11.25 -21.95
C LYS A 11 -1.85 11.98 -21.62
N ILE A 12 -1.96 13.19 -21.09
CA ILE A 12 -0.81 13.99 -20.66
C ILE A 12 -0.58 13.75 -19.16
N SER A 13 0.61 13.26 -18.80
CA SER A 13 1.04 13.24 -17.41
C SER A 13 1.54 14.62 -16.98
N VAL A 14 1.00 15.14 -15.87
CA VAL A 14 1.41 16.42 -15.27
C VAL A 14 1.96 16.17 -13.88
N LYS A 15 3.26 16.44 -13.69
CA LYS A 15 3.92 16.45 -12.37
C LYS A 15 4.33 17.89 -12.03
N PRO A 16 4.05 18.38 -10.80
CA PRO A 16 4.48 19.72 -10.39
C PRO A 16 5.99 19.91 -10.58
N GLY A 17 6.39 20.99 -11.27
CA GLY A 17 7.82 21.32 -11.49
C GLY A 17 8.54 20.52 -12.58
N LYS A 18 7.85 19.69 -13.38
CA LYS A 18 8.45 18.97 -14.52
C LYS A 18 7.72 19.25 -15.83
N ALA A 19 8.47 19.28 -16.94
CA ALA A 19 7.89 19.41 -18.28
C ALA A 19 6.87 18.28 -18.56
N ARG A 20 5.78 18.63 -19.24
CA ARG A 20 4.76 17.67 -19.69
C ARG A 20 5.43 16.64 -20.61
N LYS A 21 5.30 15.35 -20.29
CA LYS A 21 5.81 14.26 -21.11
C LYS A 21 4.67 13.31 -21.47
N LEU A 22 4.69 12.80 -22.70
CA LEU A 22 3.98 11.59 -23.09
C LEU A 22 4.84 10.42 -22.60
N ASN A 23 4.36 9.67 -21.61
CA ASN A 23 5.10 8.55 -21.05
C ASN A 23 4.17 7.43 -20.68
N ASN A 24 4.49 6.21 -21.12
CA ASN A 24 3.92 4.97 -20.62
C ASN A 24 4.96 3.88 -20.83
N LEU A 25 5.30 3.15 -19.77
CA LEU A 25 5.97 1.87 -19.93
C LEU A 25 5.80 1.03 -18.66
N SER A 26 5.28 -0.17 -18.85
CA SER A 26 5.42 -1.25 -17.86
C SER A 26 6.12 -2.41 -18.55
N GLN A 27 7.18 -2.90 -17.92
CA GLN A 27 7.93 -4.07 -18.35
C GLN A 27 8.05 -4.99 -17.14
N LEU A 28 7.86 -6.29 -17.35
CA LEU A 28 8.38 -7.30 -16.45
C LEU A 28 9.50 -8.06 -17.11
N VAL A 29 10.54 -8.24 -16.33
CA VAL A 29 11.76 -8.92 -16.72
C VAL A 29 11.95 -10.08 -15.76
N ASP A 30 12.25 -11.25 -16.31
CA ASP A 30 12.78 -12.36 -15.52
C ASP A 30 14.14 -11.95 -14.95
N THR A 31 14.26 -11.97 -13.62
CA THR A 31 15.49 -11.53 -12.95
C THR A 31 16.66 -12.47 -13.18
N ALA A 32 16.41 -13.76 -13.51
CA ALA A 32 17.47 -14.74 -13.70
C ALA A 32 18.11 -14.68 -15.08
N HIS A 33 17.31 -14.56 -16.15
CA HIS A 33 17.81 -14.62 -17.53
C HIS A 33 17.66 -13.29 -18.28
N HIS A 34 17.20 -12.23 -17.61
CA HIS A 34 16.97 -10.90 -18.18
C HIS A 34 16.03 -10.90 -19.39
N VAL A 35 15.11 -11.87 -19.46
CA VAL A 35 14.12 -12.00 -20.52
C VAL A 35 12.90 -11.15 -20.20
N ILE A 36 12.47 -10.30 -21.14
CA ILE A 36 11.21 -9.56 -21.01
C ILE A 36 10.05 -10.57 -21.14
N THR A 37 9.35 -10.80 -20.04
CA THR A 37 8.26 -11.79 -19.98
C THR A 37 6.90 -11.17 -20.27
N ASP A 38 6.76 -9.84 -20.10
CA ASP A 38 5.53 -9.10 -20.38
C ASP A 38 5.82 -7.61 -20.64
N ILE A 39 5.08 -7.02 -21.57
CA ILE A 39 5.13 -5.58 -21.88
C ILE A 39 3.72 -5.05 -22.14
N ARG A 40 3.45 -3.82 -21.68
CA ARG A 40 2.23 -3.07 -22.04
C ARG A 40 2.44 -1.57 -21.92
N ALA A 41 1.75 -0.85 -22.78
CA ALA A 41 1.44 0.56 -22.58
C ALA A 41 0.19 0.68 -21.69
N TYR A 42 0.29 1.45 -20.61
CA TYR A 42 -0.85 1.87 -19.79
C TYR A 42 -1.23 3.31 -20.16
N GLN A 43 -2.20 3.94 -19.48
CA GLN A 43 -2.52 5.35 -19.69
C GLN A 43 -1.70 6.23 -18.73
N ALA A 44 -1.25 7.40 -19.20
CA ALA A 44 -0.25 8.23 -18.50
C ALA A 44 -0.82 9.02 -17.30
N ASP A 45 -2.14 9.02 -17.14
CA ASP A 45 -2.89 9.58 -16.00
C ASP A 45 -3.22 8.53 -14.92
N GLY A 46 -2.91 7.25 -15.17
CA GLY A 46 -2.96 6.17 -14.21
C GLY A 46 -1.80 6.21 -13.21
N LYS A 47 -1.98 5.54 -12.07
CA LYS A 47 -0.90 5.30 -11.10
C LYS A 47 -0.35 3.89 -11.31
N ASP A 48 0.97 3.71 -11.24
CA ASP A 48 1.62 2.42 -11.47
C ASP A 48 1.04 1.29 -10.59
N ASN A 49 0.72 1.60 -9.33
CA ASN A 49 0.07 0.66 -8.42
C ASN A 49 -1.30 0.13 -8.90
N GLN A 50 -2.01 0.82 -9.79
CA GLN A 50 -3.29 0.35 -10.35
C GLN A 50 -3.09 -0.72 -11.42
N HIS A 51 -1.90 -0.78 -12.04
CA HIS A 51 -1.63 -1.66 -13.17
C HIS A 51 -1.15 -3.04 -12.73
N LEU A 52 -0.53 -3.16 -11.55
CA LEU A 52 0.06 -4.41 -11.04
C LEU A 52 -0.88 -5.61 -11.12
N ARG A 53 -2.15 -5.43 -10.72
CA ARG A 53 -3.14 -6.51 -10.70
C ARG A 53 -3.38 -7.09 -12.10
N ASN A 54 -3.55 -6.20 -13.08
CA ASN A 54 -3.76 -6.60 -14.48
C ASN A 54 -2.54 -7.35 -15.02
N ILE A 55 -1.36 -6.82 -14.74
CA ILE A 55 -0.09 -7.40 -15.14
C ILE A 55 0.07 -8.81 -14.57
N VAL A 56 -0.14 -8.97 -13.26
CA VAL A 56 0.04 -10.24 -12.54
C VAL A 56 -0.89 -11.32 -13.10
N GLN A 57 -2.18 -11.01 -13.28
CA GLN A 57 -3.15 -11.95 -13.83
C GLN A 57 -2.76 -12.46 -15.23
N ARG A 58 -2.29 -11.55 -16.08
CA ARG A 58 -1.87 -11.89 -17.44
C ARG A 58 -0.59 -12.71 -17.44
N LEU A 59 0.42 -12.27 -16.71
CA LEU A 59 1.73 -12.91 -16.67
C LEU A 59 1.62 -14.31 -16.05
N LYS A 60 0.96 -14.44 -14.89
CA LYS A 60 0.75 -15.73 -14.21
C LYS A 60 0.11 -16.77 -15.13
N ARG A 61 -0.91 -16.39 -15.89
CA ARG A 61 -1.54 -17.28 -16.88
C ARG A 61 -0.59 -17.68 -18.01
N ARG A 62 0.23 -16.75 -18.50
CA ARG A 62 1.16 -16.99 -19.61
C ARG A 62 2.26 -17.98 -19.23
N ILE A 63 2.91 -17.76 -18.09
CA ILE A 63 4.02 -18.59 -17.62
C ILE A 63 3.54 -19.96 -17.13
N TRP A 64 2.34 -20.04 -16.55
CA TRP A 64 1.71 -21.32 -16.22
C TRP A 64 1.53 -22.20 -17.47
N LYS A 65 1.07 -21.62 -18.59
CA LYS A 65 0.97 -22.34 -19.88
C LYS A 65 2.32 -22.81 -20.43
N LYS A 66 3.43 -22.29 -19.91
CA LYS A 66 4.79 -22.70 -20.25
C LYS A 66 5.40 -23.66 -19.22
N GLY A 67 4.62 -24.13 -18.24
CA GLY A 67 5.08 -25.02 -17.18
C GLY A 67 5.92 -24.33 -16.11
N LEU A 68 5.88 -23.00 -16.03
CA LEU A 68 6.65 -22.21 -15.06
C LEU A 68 5.75 -21.72 -13.93
N VAL A 69 6.30 -21.70 -12.72
CA VAL A 69 5.66 -21.18 -11.51
C VAL A 69 6.30 -19.85 -11.14
N TRP A 70 5.46 -18.87 -10.82
CA TRP A 70 5.92 -17.55 -10.37
C TRP A 70 5.76 -17.40 -8.87
N GLU A 71 6.89 -17.22 -8.20
CA GLU A 71 6.93 -17.13 -6.74
C GLU A 71 7.20 -15.72 -6.24
N ASN A 72 8.07 -14.96 -6.89
CA ASN A 72 8.59 -13.69 -6.36
C ASN A 72 8.36 -12.53 -7.33
N CYS A 73 7.74 -11.44 -6.85
CA CYS A 73 7.52 -10.21 -7.60
C CYS A 73 8.38 -9.09 -7.03
N VAL A 74 9.36 -8.63 -7.81
CA VAL A 74 10.20 -7.47 -7.53
C VAL A 74 9.66 -6.30 -8.33
N ALA A 75 9.42 -5.15 -7.69
CA ALA A 75 8.99 -3.93 -8.35
C ALA A 75 9.42 -2.69 -7.54
N ASP A 76 9.41 -1.53 -8.20
CA ASP A 76 9.73 -0.26 -7.53
C ASP A 76 8.63 0.22 -6.58
N THR A 77 8.96 1.24 -5.78
CA THR A 77 8.07 1.87 -4.80
C THR A 77 6.78 2.45 -5.41
N GLY A 78 6.74 2.70 -6.72
CA GLY A 78 5.52 3.14 -7.44
C GLY A 78 4.40 2.09 -7.42
N TYR A 79 4.76 0.81 -7.28
CA TYR A 79 3.81 -0.30 -7.15
C TYR A 79 3.36 -0.57 -5.71
N SER A 80 3.93 0.13 -4.71
CA SER A 80 3.56 -0.05 -3.30
C SER A 80 2.11 0.37 -3.01
N SER A 81 1.27 -0.59 -2.66
CA SER A 81 -0.01 -0.36 -1.99
C SER A 81 -0.39 -1.57 -1.15
N GLY A 82 -1.17 -1.36 -0.08
CA GLY A 82 -1.68 -2.46 0.73
C GLY A 82 -2.54 -3.41 -0.09
N GLU A 83 -3.34 -2.84 -0.99
CA GLU A 83 -4.17 -3.53 -1.97
C GLU A 83 -3.37 -4.43 -2.92
N ASN A 84 -2.13 -4.05 -3.25
CA ASN A 84 -1.24 -4.84 -4.10
C ASN A 84 -0.55 -5.94 -3.32
N TYR A 85 -0.10 -5.68 -2.09
CA TYR A 85 0.51 -6.70 -1.24
C TYR A 85 -0.49 -7.81 -0.91
N ALA A 86 -1.71 -7.44 -0.50
CA ALA A 86 -2.78 -8.40 -0.27
C ALA A 86 -3.11 -9.23 -1.51
N PHE A 87 -3.17 -8.57 -2.67
CA PHE A 87 -3.46 -9.24 -3.93
C PHE A 87 -2.35 -10.22 -4.36
N LEU A 88 -1.08 -9.85 -4.21
CA LEU A 88 0.04 -10.74 -4.53
C LEU A 88 0.04 -11.96 -3.59
N GLU A 89 -0.17 -11.75 -2.28
CA GLU A 89 -0.27 -12.83 -1.31
C GLU A 89 -1.43 -13.80 -1.59
N ASP A 90 -2.61 -13.27 -1.94
CA ASP A 90 -3.78 -14.07 -2.37
C ASP A 90 -3.49 -14.91 -3.63
N HIS A 91 -2.59 -14.43 -4.47
CA HIS A 91 -2.13 -15.15 -5.66
C HIS A 91 -0.89 -16.02 -5.40
N GLY A 92 -0.46 -16.18 -4.14
CA GLY A 92 0.71 -16.99 -3.78
C GLY A 92 2.04 -16.42 -4.27
N VAL A 93 2.08 -15.12 -4.60
CA VAL A 93 3.29 -14.42 -5.05
C VAL A 93 3.84 -13.56 -3.92
N LYS A 94 5.10 -13.77 -3.55
CA LYS A 94 5.80 -12.98 -2.54
C LYS A 94 6.25 -11.67 -3.16
N SER A 95 5.84 -10.56 -2.56
CA SER A 95 6.27 -9.22 -2.97
C SER A 95 7.60 -8.83 -2.34
N PHE A 96 8.46 -8.21 -3.14
CA PHE A 96 9.69 -7.51 -2.76
C PHE A 96 9.65 -6.09 -3.33
N ILE A 97 8.71 -5.31 -2.81
CA ILE A 97 8.39 -3.97 -3.29
C ILE A 97 8.60 -3.00 -2.12
N PRO A 98 9.53 -2.03 -2.18
CA PRO A 98 9.75 -1.12 -1.05
C PRO A 98 8.47 -0.34 -0.70
N PRO A 99 8.14 -0.16 0.60
CA PRO A 99 6.96 0.61 0.98
C PRO A 99 7.10 2.07 0.56
N HIS A 100 6.00 2.66 0.09
CA HIS A 100 5.95 4.09 -0.20
C HIS A 100 6.22 4.90 1.08
N GLY A 101 7.05 5.95 1.00
CA GLY A 101 7.51 6.74 2.16
C GLY A 101 6.40 7.44 2.98
N THR A 102 5.16 7.39 2.51
CA THR A 102 3.98 7.86 3.26
C THR A 102 3.42 6.83 4.23
N TYR A 103 3.86 5.57 4.16
CA TYR A 103 3.48 4.54 5.11
C TYR A 103 4.21 4.77 6.43
N LYS A 104 3.44 4.98 7.51
CA LYS A 104 3.97 5.29 8.85
C LYS A 104 3.68 4.20 9.89
N GLY A 105 3.11 3.06 9.48
CA GLY A 105 2.70 1.99 10.39
C GLY A 105 1.65 2.45 11.43
N GLY A 106 1.69 1.79 12.59
CA GLY A 106 0.92 2.16 13.78
C GLY A 106 1.46 3.42 14.47
N PRO A 107 0.71 3.99 15.44
CA PRO A 107 1.20 5.13 16.20
C PRO A 107 2.40 4.74 17.08
N GLU A 108 3.35 5.65 17.20
CA GLU A 108 4.59 5.46 17.94
C GLU A 108 4.34 5.13 19.42
N GLY A 109 5.03 4.10 19.92
CA GLY A 109 4.90 3.62 21.30
C GLY A 109 3.62 2.81 21.59
N PHE A 110 2.79 2.53 20.59
CA PHE A 110 1.64 1.63 20.73
C PHE A 110 1.97 0.26 20.17
N THR A 111 1.50 -0.78 20.86
CA THR A 111 1.67 -2.17 20.42
C THR A 111 0.35 -2.67 19.85
N TYR A 112 0.37 -3.22 18.64
CA TYR A 112 -0.81 -3.84 18.04
C TYR A 112 -0.95 -5.29 18.51
N ILE A 113 -2.14 -5.65 19.01
CA ILE A 113 -2.51 -7.01 19.39
C ILE A 113 -3.44 -7.55 18.30
N LYS A 114 -2.95 -8.51 17.53
CA LYS A 114 -3.60 -9.01 16.32
C LYS A 114 -4.82 -9.86 16.65
N GLU A 115 -4.74 -10.62 17.73
CA GLU A 115 -5.72 -11.62 18.16
C GLU A 115 -7.08 -10.97 18.47
N GLU A 116 -7.05 -9.77 19.06
CA GLU A 116 -8.24 -9.03 19.50
C GLU A 116 -8.51 -7.77 18.66
N ASP A 117 -7.71 -7.52 17.62
CA ASP A 117 -7.74 -6.31 16.77
C ASP A 117 -7.80 -5.00 17.59
N HIS A 118 -6.82 -4.80 18.48
CA HIS A 118 -6.72 -3.58 19.29
C HIS A 118 -5.26 -3.11 19.45
N TYR A 119 -5.08 -1.87 19.91
CA TYR A 119 -3.76 -1.36 20.29
C TYR A 119 -3.65 -1.20 21.80
N LEU A 120 -2.48 -1.50 22.35
CA LEU A 120 -2.10 -1.15 23.70
C LEU A 120 -1.33 0.17 23.68
N CYS A 121 -1.73 1.11 24.53
CA CYS A 121 -0.96 2.33 24.74
C CYS A 121 0.30 2.07 25.57
N PRO A 122 1.24 3.02 25.67
CA PRO A 122 2.45 2.88 26.51
C PRO A 122 2.18 2.55 27.99
N ARG A 123 0.94 2.74 28.47
CA ARG A 123 0.49 2.38 29.82
C ARG A 123 -0.32 1.08 29.88
N GLY A 124 -0.29 0.27 28.83
CA GLY A 124 -1.02 -1.00 28.73
C GLY A 124 -2.55 -0.85 28.65
N LYS A 125 -3.07 0.33 28.32
CA LYS A 125 -4.53 0.52 28.15
C LYS A 125 -4.95 0.20 26.72
N VAL A 126 -6.07 -0.52 26.61
CA VAL A 126 -6.64 -0.95 25.33
C VAL A 126 -7.28 0.22 24.57
N ILE A 127 -6.95 0.29 23.28
CA ILE A 127 -7.54 1.16 22.28
C ILE A 127 -8.24 0.27 21.25
N PRO A 128 -9.56 0.07 21.39
CA PRO A 128 -10.28 -0.88 20.56
C PRO A 128 -10.46 -0.36 19.13
N PHE A 129 -10.53 -1.30 18.19
CA PHE A 129 -11.03 -1.06 16.85
C PHE A 129 -12.45 -0.48 16.89
N ARG A 130 -12.76 0.44 15.96
CA ARG A 130 -14.08 1.08 15.85
C ARG A 130 -14.78 0.79 14.54
N LYS A 131 -14.11 1.07 13.43
CA LYS A 131 -14.69 0.93 12.09
C LYS A 131 -13.63 0.93 11.00
N VAL A 132 -14.02 0.36 9.87
CA VAL A 132 -13.33 0.55 8.59
C VAL A 132 -13.99 1.70 7.84
N PHE A 133 -13.19 2.51 7.14
CA PHE A 133 -13.70 3.54 6.23
C PHE A 133 -12.79 3.68 5.01
N LEU A 134 -13.31 4.33 3.96
CA LEU A 134 -12.53 4.74 2.80
C LEU A 134 -12.10 6.20 2.99
N ASP A 135 -10.81 6.46 2.86
CA ASP A 135 -10.25 7.80 2.88
C ASP A 135 -10.81 8.63 1.71
N SER A 136 -11.39 9.80 2.00
CA SER A 136 -12.10 10.58 0.98
C SER A 136 -11.21 11.02 -0.19
N ARG A 137 -9.93 11.32 0.09
CA ARG A 137 -8.94 11.83 -0.86
C ARG A 137 -8.26 10.70 -1.64
N THR A 138 -7.82 9.66 -0.95
CA THR A 138 -7.01 8.59 -1.54
C THR A 138 -7.82 7.36 -1.92
N LYS A 139 -9.07 7.25 -1.47
CA LYS A 139 -9.95 6.08 -1.63
C LYS A 139 -9.33 4.78 -1.08
N THR A 140 -8.36 4.90 -0.18
CA THR A 140 -7.70 3.76 0.48
C THR A 140 -8.50 3.30 1.69
N LYS A 141 -8.50 2.00 1.94
CA LYS A 141 -9.21 1.39 3.07
C LYS A 141 -8.39 1.55 4.36
N LYS A 142 -9.01 2.11 5.41
CA LYS A 142 -8.36 2.38 6.70
C LYS A 142 -9.19 1.85 7.87
N LYS A 143 -8.52 1.45 8.95
CA LYS A 143 -9.12 1.12 10.24
C LYS A 143 -8.97 2.29 11.20
N VAL A 144 -10.01 2.60 11.97
CA VAL A 144 -9.99 3.58 13.06
C VAL A 144 -9.95 2.87 14.39
N TYR A 145 -9.05 3.32 15.26
CA TYR A 145 -8.94 2.89 16.65
C TYR A 145 -9.19 4.09 17.56
N ARG A 146 -9.99 3.89 18.62
CA ARG A 146 -10.40 4.98 19.51
C ARG A 146 -10.58 4.54 20.95
N ALA A 147 -9.79 5.14 21.83
CA ALA A 147 -9.91 4.99 23.27
C ALA A 147 -11.11 5.77 23.80
N SER A 148 -11.73 5.31 24.88
CA SER A 148 -12.69 6.14 25.61
C SER A 148 -11.97 7.27 26.33
N SER A 149 -12.55 8.47 26.35
CA SER A 149 -12.06 9.63 27.11
C SER A 149 -11.81 9.30 28.60
N LYS A 150 -12.57 8.36 29.18
CA LYS A 150 -12.41 7.86 30.55
C LYS A 150 -11.05 7.21 30.79
N ILE A 151 -10.51 6.49 29.80
CA ILE A 151 -9.20 5.81 29.89
C ILE A 151 -8.07 6.83 29.99
N CYS A 152 -8.23 7.98 29.34
CA CYS A 152 -7.24 9.04 29.32
C CYS A 152 -7.45 10.12 30.39
N LYS A 153 -8.48 10.00 31.24
CA LYS A 153 -8.73 10.92 32.36
C LYS A 153 -7.72 10.64 33.47
N GLY A 154 -6.99 11.66 33.93
CA GLY A 154 -5.96 11.51 34.96
C GLY A 154 -4.67 10.79 34.52
N CYS A 155 -4.49 10.52 33.21
CA CYS A 155 -3.26 9.89 32.72
C CYS A 155 -2.09 10.87 32.72
N ALA A 156 -0.94 10.48 33.27
CA ALA A 156 0.29 11.31 33.28
C ALA A 156 0.78 11.67 31.87
N LEU A 157 0.54 10.82 30.88
CA LEU A 157 0.91 11.06 29.48
C LEU A 157 -0.15 11.85 28.72
N ARG A 158 -1.21 12.34 29.36
CA ARG A 158 -2.34 13.00 28.68
C ARG A 158 -1.88 14.23 27.88
N ALA A 159 -1.05 15.07 28.48
CA ALA A 159 -0.57 16.30 27.84
C ALA A 159 0.27 16.03 26.58
N THR A 160 1.19 15.06 26.65
CA THR A 160 2.07 14.70 25.52
C THR A 160 1.39 13.80 24.48
N CYS A 161 0.45 12.94 24.89
CA CYS A 161 -0.17 11.95 24.00
C CYS A 161 -1.41 12.45 23.25
N LEU A 162 -2.21 13.35 23.87
CA LEU A 162 -3.48 13.84 23.30
C LEU A 162 -3.41 15.28 22.76
N GLY A 163 -2.46 16.10 23.19
CA GLY A 163 -2.46 17.53 22.86
C GLY A 163 -3.78 18.19 23.24
N LYS A 164 -4.51 18.73 22.25
CA LYS A 164 -5.79 19.45 22.46
C LYS A 164 -7.03 18.56 22.51
N VAL A 165 -6.94 17.26 22.19
CA VAL A 165 -8.11 16.36 22.17
C VAL A 165 -8.34 15.67 23.52
N HIS A 166 -9.55 15.20 23.74
CA HIS A 166 -9.94 14.56 25.01
C HIS A 166 -9.83 13.02 25.00
N GLU A 167 -9.70 12.43 23.82
CA GLU A 167 -9.57 10.99 23.61
C GLU A 167 -8.53 10.67 22.52
N LYS A 168 -7.87 9.51 22.64
CA LYS A 168 -6.89 9.07 21.63
C LYS A 168 -7.64 8.43 20.48
N GLN A 169 -7.51 8.99 19.29
CA GLN A 169 -7.99 8.42 18.04
C GLN A 169 -6.89 8.48 16.98
N PHE A 170 -6.73 7.40 16.23
CA PHE A 170 -5.86 7.35 15.06
C PHE A 170 -6.41 6.36 14.04
N SER A 171 -5.95 6.48 12.80
CA SER A 171 -6.28 5.56 11.73
C SER A 171 -5.03 4.94 11.15
N VAL A 172 -5.06 3.64 10.88
CA VAL A 172 -4.00 2.89 10.19
C VAL A 172 -4.55 2.32 8.90
N THR A 173 -3.66 1.96 7.97
CA THR A 173 -4.08 1.26 6.74
C THR A 173 -4.74 -0.07 7.10
N TYR A 174 -5.76 -0.48 6.34
CA TYR A 174 -6.44 -1.76 6.54
C TYR A 174 -5.50 -2.95 6.33
N HIS A 175 -4.55 -2.81 5.42
CA HIS A 175 -3.58 -3.84 5.04
C HIS A 175 -2.26 -3.74 5.82
N SER A 176 -2.30 -3.34 7.10
CA SER A 176 -1.08 -3.08 7.87
C SER A 176 -0.21 -4.32 8.00
N GLY A 177 -0.81 -5.50 8.15
CA GLY A 177 -0.08 -6.76 8.25
C GLY A 177 0.62 -7.15 6.94
N GLU A 178 0.01 -6.88 5.79
CA GLU A 178 0.60 -7.11 4.47
C GLU A 178 1.80 -6.18 4.24
N TYR A 179 1.70 -4.92 4.67
CA TYR A 179 2.82 -3.98 4.68
C TYR A 179 3.97 -4.51 5.55
N GLU A 180 3.70 -4.90 6.78
CA GLU A 180 4.72 -5.40 7.73
C GLU A 180 5.41 -6.66 7.21
N ARG A 181 4.66 -7.63 6.68
CA ARG A 181 5.24 -8.84 6.06
C ARG A 181 6.12 -8.52 4.86
N ASN A 182 5.69 -7.60 4.01
CA ASN A 182 6.48 -7.18 2.86
C ASN A 182 7.75 -6.42 3.28
N ILE A 183 7.65 -5.53 4.29
CA ILE A 183 8.81 -4.81 4.83
C ILE A 183 9.83 -5.80 5.40
N ALA A 184 9.38 -6.78 6.18
CA ALA A 184 10.25 -7.83 6.71
C ALA A 184 10.97 -8.60 5.59
N ARG A 185 10.28 -8.91 4.49
CA ARG A 185 10.89 -9.54 3.31
C ARG A 185 11.93 -8.67 2.63
N VAL A 186 11.62 -7.40 2.39
CA VAL A 186 12.53 -6.47 1.70
C VAL A 186 13.80 -6.20 2.52
N VAL A 187 13.68 -6.13 3.85
CA VAL A 187 14.83 -5.92 4.76
C VAL A 187 15.69 -7.19 4.91
N SER A 188 15.15 -8.37 4.61
CA SER A 188 15.88 -9.65 4.70
C SER A 188 16.72 -10.01 3.46
N ILE A 189 16.72 -9.17 2.43
CA ILE A 189 17.58 -9.29 1.25
C ILE A 189 18.88 -8.54 1.51
#